data_AF-A0A0D2DGB3-F1
#
_entry.id   AF-A0A0D2DGB3-F1
#
_cell.length_a   1.000
_cell.length_b   1.000
_cell.length_c   1.000
_cell.angle_alpha   90.00
_cell.angle_beta   90.00
_cell.angle_gamma   90.00
#
_symmetry.space_group_name_H-M   'P 1'
#
loop_
_entity.id
_entity.type
_entity.pdbx_description
1 polymer ?
#
loop_
_entity_poly.entity_id
_entity_poly.type
_entity_poly.pdbx_seq_one_letter_code
_entity_poly.pdbx_strand_id
1 'polypeptide(L)'
;MRLQGLLSQAALLFCVLPSAAVAASWTFTEGSVSVATKGAGVGGGLKEQLAPSKALSKPVKLGAADTLKVILTTQDGKTTKRPHQAFLLVQDSSKKLDISYPFSIKESGKAKLELTQKDLPSQFLRSSTPLSATIVIASFGSSEGYNSEAFPLTIELDPNVPVPVVDKGVRYGKLPEIHHIFRTDPKSPSIAISSVFLLFVIATFSPLIGAWGYLGGNVNHLSKALSDAPLSHALFVGSIFGIEAVLFLYYTTWNLFQTLPVLSALGVIAFLSGSRALTEVQERRLAGLR
;
A
#
# COMPACT_ATOMS: atom_id res chain seq x y z
N MET A 1 -81.45 -32.10 -5.60
CA MET A 1 -80.57 -31.90 -4.42
C MET A 1 -79.50 -30.83 -4.70
N ARG A 2 -79.89 -29.57 -4.96
CA ARG A 2 -78.97 -28.43 -5.15
C ARG A 2 -79.57 -27.14 -4.58
N LEU A 3 -79.99 -27.15 -3.31
CA LEU A 3 -80.48 -25.92 -2.65
C LEU A 3 -80.09 -25.77 -1.17
N GLN A 4 -79.43 -26.76 -0.55
CA GLN A 4 -79.01 -26.68 0.86
C GLN A 4 -77.57 -26.16 1.07
N GLY A 5 -76.77 -26.03 0.01
CA GLY A 5 -75.36 -25.59 0.11
C GLY A 5 -75.13 -24.08 0.15
N LEU A 6 -76.14 -23.27 -0.19
CA LEU A 6 -76.01 -21.81 -0.29
C LEU A 6 -76.39 -21.06 1.01
N LEU A 7 -77.13 -21.70 1.91
CA LEU A 7 -77.59 -21.08 3.16
C LEU A 7 -76.53 -21.11 4.29
N SER A 8 -75.54 -22.00 4.24
CA SER A 8 -74.47 -22.05 5.25
C SER A 8 -73.35 -21.04 5.02
N GLN A 9 -73.21 -20.49 3.80
CA GLN A 9 -72.19 -19.50 3.49
C GLN A 9 -72.63 -18.05 3.78
N ALA A 10 -73.95 -17.79 3.88
CA ALA A 10 -74.47 -16.46 4.19
C ALA A 10 -74.45 -16.11 5.69
N ALA A 11 -74.41 -17.11 6.58
CA ALA A 11 -74.46 -16.90 8.03
C ALA A 11 -73.11 -16.51 8.68
N LEU A 12 -72.00 -16.59 7.94
CA LEU A 12 -70.66 -16.26 8.46
C LEU A 12 -70.19 -14.83 8.13
N LEU A 13 -71.02 -14.02 7.48
CA LEU A 13 -70.62 -12.68 7.00
C LEU A 13 -71.10 -11.51 7.88
N PHE A 14 -71.74 -11.76 9.03
CA PHE A 14 -72.39 -10.70 9.83
C PHE A 14 -71.75 -10.36 11.19
N CYS A 15 -70.51 -10.77 11.47
CA CYS A 15 -69.83 -10.41 12.71
C CYS A 15 -68.39 -9.95 12.50
N VAL A 16 -68.19 -8.81 11.85
CA VAL A 16 -66.94 -8.04 11.99
C VAL A 16 -67.28 -6.55 12.04
N LEU A 17 -67.67 -6.06 13.22
CA LEU A 17 -67.52 -4.67 13.59
C LEU A 17 -66.13 -4.52 14.22
N PRO A 18 -65.17 -3.80 13.61
CA PRO A 18 -63.94 -3.49 14.30
C PRO A 18 -64.22 -2.38 15.32
N SER A 19 -64.33 -2.76 16.60
CA SER A 19 -64.06 -1.81 17.67
C SER A 19 -62.60 -1.36 17.52
N ALA A 20 -62.39 -0.12 17.08
CA ALA A 20 -61.08 0.50 17.08
C ALA A 20 -60.66 0.80 18.53
N ALA A 21 -60.32 -0.24 19.28
CA ALA A 21 -59.47 -0.11 20.44
C ALA A 21 -58.11 0.31 19.90
N VAL A 22 -57.77 1.60 20.04
CA VAL A 22 -56.40 2.07 19.82
C VAL A 22 -55.54 1.26 20.76
N ALA A 23 -54.80 0.29 20.22
CA ALA A 23 -53.84 -0.47 20.99
C ALA A 23 -52.89 0.54 21.63
N ALA A 24 -52.74 0.47 22.95
CA ALA A 24 -51.82 1.35 23.66
C ALA A 24 -50.43 1.15 23.06
N SER A 25 -49.86 2.20 22.49
CA SER A 25 -48.51 2.21 21.96
C SER A 25 -47.69 3.24 22.71
N TRP A 26 -46.42 2.94 22.91
CA TRP A 26 -45.48 3.90 23.45
C TRP A 26 -45.23 4.98 22.40
N THR A 27 -45.22 6.22 22.85
CA THR A 27 -44.92 7.40 22.04
C THR A 27 -44.32 8.48 22.92
N PHE A 28 -44.04 9.65 22.36
CA PHE A 28 -43.58 10.80 23.12
C PHE A 28 -44.30 12.08 22.69
N THR A 29 -44.37 13.04 23.60
CA THR A 29 -44.88 14.39 23.35
C THR A 29 -43.84 15.42 23.78
N GLU A 30 -43.94 16.63 23.23
CA GLU A 30 -43.01 17.73 23.54
C GLU A 30 -41.54 17.39 23.29
N GLY A 31 -41.27 16.57 22.27
CA GLY A 31 -39.91 16.23 21.87
C GLY A 31 -39.17 17.46 21.33
N SER A 32 -37.94 17.68 21.79
CA SER A 32 -37.07 18.72 21.26
C SER A 32 -35.62 18.25 21.24
N VAL A 33 -34.93 18.61 20.15
CA VAL A 33 -33.48 18.47 20.01
C VAL A 33 -32.90 19.87 20.05
N SER A 34 -31.87 20.05 20.86
CA SER A 34 -31.13 21.30 20.90
C SER A 34 -29.62 21.04 20.87
N VAL A 35 -28.90 21.88 20.14
CA VAL A 35 -27.43 21.88 20.13
C VAL A 35 -26.97 23.12 20.86
N ALA A 36 -26.40 22.96 22.06
CA ALA A 36 -25.88 24.06 22.85
C ALA A 36 -24.38 24.23 22.58
N THR A 37 -24.02 25.33 21.95
CA THR A 37 -22.62 25.72 21.68
C THR A 37 -21.99 26.36 22.93
N LYS A 38 -20.76 25.97 23.28
CA LYS A 38 -20.07 26.52 24.45
C LYS A 38 -19.71 27.99 24.23
N GLY A 39 -20.34 28.89 24.98
CA GLY A 39 -20.12 30.35 24.89
C GLY A 39 -21.25 31.12 24.22
N ALA A 40 -22.23 30.44 23.64
CA ALA A 40 -23.48 31.07 23.26
C ALA A 40 -24.35 31.24 24.51
N GLY A 41 -24.81 32.47 24.79
CA GLY A 41 -25.78 32.74 25.84
C GLY A 41 -27.08 31.93 25.67
N VAL A 42 -28.01 32.07 26.63
CA VAL A 42 -29.31 31.37 26.60
C VAL A 42 -30.04 31.66 25.28
N GLY A 43 -30.07 30.67 24.37
CA GLY A 43 -30.78 30.75 23.09
C GLY A 43 -29.91 30.72 21.82
N GLY A 44 -28.58 30.71 21.90
CA GLY A 44 -27.71 30.71 20.71
C GLY A 44 -27.42 29.34 20.08
N GLY A 45 -28.36 28.40 20.20
CA GLY A 45 -28.24 27.02 19.69
C GLY A 45 -29.40 26.63 18.78
N LEU A 46 -29.19 25.69 17.85
CA LEU A 46 -30.26 25.14 17.03
C LEU A 46 -31.24 24.38 17.93
N LYS A 47 -32.54 24.72 17.88
CA LYS A 47 -33.60 24.02 18.60
C LYS A 47 -34.69 23.61 17.62
N GLU A 48 -34.86 22.31 17.43
CA GLU A 48 -35.88 21.75 16.56
C GLU A 48 -36.84 20.88 17.37
N GLN A 49 -38.12 20.91 16.99
CA GLN A 49 -39.16 20.15 17.64
C GLN A 49 -39.29 18.77 16.97
N LEU A 50 -39.25 17.72 17.78
CA LEU A 50 -39.46 16.35 17.32
C LEU A 50 -40.94 16.01 17.39
N ALA A 51 -41.44 15.40 16.33
CA ALA A 51 -42.77 14.81 16.29
C ALA A 51 -42.66 13.28 16.16
N PRO A 52 -43.58 12.50 16.76
CA PRO A 52 -43.58 11.06 16.60
C PRO A 52 -43.69 10.66 15.13
N SER A 53 -42.82 9.73 14.71
CA SER A 53 -42.86 9.07 13.39
C SER A 53 -42.62 10.03 12.21
N LYS A 54 -42.05 11.20 12.49
CA LYS A 54 -41.64 12.19 11.50
C LYS A 54 -40.20 12.60 11.78
N ALA A 55 -39.28 12.01 11.03
CA ALA A 55 -37.87 12.36 11.09
C ALA A 55 -37.65 13.81 10.61
N LEU A 56 -36.68 14.50 11.22
CA LEU A 56 -36.23 15.80 10.76
C LEU A 56 -35.50 15.65 9.41
N SER A 57 -35.85 16.51 8.44
CA SER A 57 -35.25 16.47 7.10
C SER A 57 -33.88 17.14 7.03
N LYS A 58 -33.56 18.01 7.99
CA LYS A 58 -32.26 18.69 8.08
C LYS A 58 -31.35 17.95 9.06
N PRO A 59 -30.08 17.67 8.69
CA PRO A 59 -29.11 17.09 9.61
C PRO A 59 -28.80 18.05 10.75
N VAL A 60 -28.88 17.53 11.98
CA VAL A 60 -28.43 18.21 13.19
C VAL A 60 -26.91 18.15 13.22
N LYS A 61 -26.25 19.30 13.23
CA LYS A 61 -24.79 19.40 13.26
C LYS A 61 -24.28 19.46 14.69
N LEU A 62 -23.27 18.66 15.01
CA LEU A 62 -22.61 18.64 16.32
C LEU A 62 -21.13 18.98 16.15
N GLY A 63 -20.75 20.19 16.58
CA GLY A 63 -19.35 20.63 16.60
C GLY A 63 -18.57 20.14 17.82
N ALA A 64 -17.26 20.41 17.84
CA ALA A 64 -16.35 19.87 18.84
C ALA A 64 -16.59 20.36 20.28
N ALA A 65 -17.10 21.58 20.44
CA ALA A 65 -17.42 22.18 21.75
C ALA A 65 -18.91 22.10 22.08
N ASP A 66 -19.72 21.45 21.25
CA ASP A 66 -21.17 21.48 21.34
C ASP A 66 -21.71 20.34 22.21
N THR A 67 -22.86 20.59 22.83
CA THR A 67 -23.61 19.59 23.59
C THR A 67 -24.96 19.37 22.93
N LEU A 68 -25.20 18.16 22.44
CA LEU A 68 -26.51 17.72 21.96
C LEU A 68 -27.40 17.42 23.16
N LYS A 69 -28.56 18.07 23.25
CA LYS A 69 -29.57 17.81 24.27
C LYS A 69 -30.87 17.38 23.63
N VAL A 70 -31.34 16.19 24.01
CA VAL A 70 -32.64 15.65 23.57
C VAL A 70 -33.55 15.56 24.78
N ILE A 71 -34.70 16.20 24.70
CA ILE A 71 -35.72 16.22 25.77
C ILE A 71 -37.04 15.76 25.16
N LEU A 72 -37.70 14.81 25.80
CA LEU A 72 -39.01 14.29 25.37
C LEU A 72 -39.82 13.84 26.57
N THR A 73 -41.15 13.87 26.48
CA THR A 73 -42.04 13.35 27.51
C THR A 73 -42.65 12.04 27.01
N THR A 74 -42.29 10.93 27.63
CA THR A 74 -42.75 9.59 27.25
C THR A 74 -44.21 9.36 27.65
N GLN A 75 -44.97 8.70 26.78
CA GLN A 75 -46.38 8.38 26.99
C GLN A 75 -46.69 6.94 26.56
N ASP A 76 -47.61 6.32 27.29
CA ASP A 76 -48.25 5.05 26.95
C ASP A 76 -49.71 5.38 26.63
N GLY A 77 -50.05 5.37 25.33
CA GLY A 77 -51.32 5.90 24.84
C GLY A 77 -51.45 7.42 25.07
N LYS A 78 -52.34 7.83 25.97
CA LYS A 78 -52.55 9.25 26.35
C LYS A 78 -51.99 9.60 27.74
N THR A 79 -51.40 8.64 28.44
CA THR A 79 -50.93 8.82 29.81
C THR A 79 -49.41 8.93 29.86
N THR A 80 -48.90 9.99 30.49
CA THR A 80 -47.47 10.14 30.75
C THR A 80 -47.03 9.09 31.78
N LYS A 81 -46.13 8.20 31.38
CA LYS A 81 -45.60 7.13 32.25
C LYS A 81 -44.11 6.99 32.02
N ARG A 82 -43.40 6.50 33.05
CA ARG A 82 -41.99 6.14 32.93
C ARG A 82 -41.85 4.76 32.26
N PRO A 83 -41.23 4.65 31.08
CA PRO A 83 -40.95 3.37 30.45
C PRO A 83 -39.79 2.65 31.15
N HIS A 84 -39.71 1.33 30.94
CA HIS A 84 -38.57 0.53 31.42
C HIS A 84 -37.28 0.79 30.62
N GLN A 85 -37.41 1.03 29.30
CA GLN A 85 -36.32 1.29 28.39
C GLN A 85 -36.62 2.54 27.56
N ALA A 86 -35.68 3.49 27.55
CA ALA A 86 -35.66 4.55 26.58
C ALA A 86 -34.21 4.86 26.20
N PHE A 87 -33.89 4.70 24.92
CA PHE A 87 -32.54 4.90 24.40
C PHE A 87 -32.57 5.76 23.14
N LEU A 88 -31.53 6.58 22.97
CA LEU A 88 -31.18 7.15 21.68
C LEU A 88 -30.16 6.22 21.03
N LEU A 89 -30.57 5.59 19.94
CA LEU A 89 -29.75 4.69 19.17
C LEU A 89 -29.13 5.45 18.01
N VAL A 90 -27.79 5.54 17.99
CA VAL A 90 -27.03 6.22 16.94
C VAL A 90 -26.39 5.16 16.05
N GLN A 91 -26.69 5.21 14.75
CA GLN A 91 -26.30 4.21 13.77
C GLN A 91 -25.49 4.82 12.61
N ASP A 92 -24.41 4.15 12.24
CA ASP A 92 -23.69 4.37 10.98
C ASP A 92 -24.16 3.29 9.98
N SER A 93 -25.07 3.66 9.07
CA SER A 93 -25.62 2.75 8.05
C SER A 93 -24.54 2.18 7.12
N SER A 94 -23.40 2.86 6.98
CA SER A 94 -22.32 2.46 6.08
C SER A 94 -21.44 1.38 6.72
N LYS A 95 -21.11 1.55 7.99
CA LYS A 95 -20.25 0.63 8.75
C LYS A 95 -21.02 -0.42 9.54
N LYS A 96 -22.36 -0.33 9.58
CA LYS A 96 -23.24 -1.15 10.43
C LYS A 96 -22.80 -1.14 11.89
N LEU A 97 -22.41 0.04 12.37
CA LEU A 97 -22.05 0.27 13.76
C LEU A 97 -23.22 0.98 14.45
N ASP A 98 -23.59 0.51 15.63
CA ASP A 98 -24.60 1.11 16.46
C ASP A 98 -24.10 1.34 17.89
N ILE A 99 -24.66 2.36 18.54
CA ILE A 99 -24.46 2.60 19.96
C ILE A 99 -25.76 3.14 20.56
N SER A 100 -26.07 2.69 21.76
CA SER A 100 -27.29 3.07 22.48
C SER A 100 -26.94 3.94 23.68
N TYR A 101 -27.59 5.11 23.78
CA TYR A 101 -27.44 6.05 24.88
C TYR A 101 -28.73 6.11 25.72
N PRO A 102 -28.69 5.77 27.02
CA PRO A 102 -29.88 5.79 27.87
C PRO A 102 -30.34 7.21 28.19
N PHE A 103 -31.65 7.44 28.14
CA PHE A 103 -32.24 8.67 28.65
C PHE A 103 -32.31 8.65 30.18
N SER A 104 -32.07 9.79 30.81
CA SER A 104 -32.39 10.02 32.23
C SER A 104 -33.88 10.40 32.35
N ILE A 105 -34.70 9.49 32.87
CA ILE A 105 -36.16 9.64 32.94
C ILE A 105 -36.61 9.91 34.38
N LYS A 106 -37.42 10.96 34.57
CA LYS A 106 -38.11 11.25 35.83
C LYS A 106 -39.42 10.47 35.95
N GLU A 107 -39.96 10.40 37.16
CA GLU A 107 -41.27 9.76 37.40
C GLU A 107 -42.41 10.38 36.59
N SER A 108 -42.31 11.66 36.26
CA SER A 108 -43.24 12.38 35.38
C SER A 108 -43.17 12.01 33.89
N GLY A 109 -42.37 11.00 33.51
CA GLY A 109 -42.18 10.58 32.11
C GLY A 109 -41.27 11.51 31.29
N LYS A 110 -40.78 12.61 31.88
CA LYS A 110 -39.80 13.52 31.24
C LYS A 110 -38.44 12.84 31.15
N ALA A 111 -37.97 12.63 29.92
CA ALA A 111 -36.70 12.04 29.56
C ALA A 111 -35.72 13.11 29.06
N LYS A 112 -34.47 13.04 29.52
CA LYS A 112 -33.40 13.96 29.12
C LYS A 112 -32.13 13.18 28.80
N LEU A 113 -31.51 13.52 27.68
CA LEU A 113 -30.21 13.00 27.26
C LEU A 113 -29.32 14.18 26.87
N GLU A 114 -28.08 14.19 27.37
CA GLU A 114 -27.05 15.14 26.98
C GLU A 114 -25.86 14.33 26.44
N LEU A 115 -25.38 14.66 25.23
CA LEU A 115 -24.26 14.02 24.58
C LEU A 115 -23.27 15.07 24.09
N THR A 116 -21.99 14.82 24.31
CA THR A 116 -20.89 15.61 23.75
C THR A 116 -20.08 14.76 22.78
N GLN A 117 -19.22 15.40 21.99
CA GLN A 117 -18.34 14.68 21.05
C GLN A 117 -17.41 13.68 21.76
N LYS A 118 -17.08 13.90 23.03
CA LYS A 118 -16.23 13.00 23.84
C LYS A 118 -16.93 11.70 24.22
N ASP A 119 -18.26 11.72 24.28
CA ASP A 119 -19.08 10.55 24.63
C ASP A 119 -19.31 9.63 23.42
N LEU A 120 -18.97 10.11 22.21
CA LEU A 120 -19.06 9.36 20.96
C LEU A 120 -17.79 8.54 20.72
N PRO A 121 -17.92 7.24 20.40
CA PRO A 121 -16.78 6.44 19.97
C PRO A 121 -16.07 7.05 18.76
N SER A 122 -14.74 6.95 18.74
CA SER A 122 -13.90 7.48 17.66
C SER A 122 -14.29 7.03 16.24
N GLN A 123 -14.95 5.87 16.12
CA GLN A 123 -15.42 5.30 14.86
C GLN A 123 -16.55 6.13 14.23
N PHE A 124 -17.39 6.73 15.07
CA PHE A 124 -18.46 7.64 14.66
C PHE A 124 -17.92 9.02 14.31
N LEU A 125 -16.91 9.50 15.04
CA LEU A 125 -16.23 10.78 14.77
C LEU A 125 -15.63 10.84 13.35
N ARG A 126 -15.17 9.70 12.81
CA ARG A 126 -14.61 9.59 11.45
C ARG A 126 -15.65 9.27 10.37
N SER A 127 -16.94 9.26 10.70
CA SER A 127 -17.96 9.03 9.68
C SER A 127 -18.10 10.26 8.80
N SER A 128 -17.92 10.10 7.49
CA SER A 128 -18.20 11.15 6.50
C SER A 128 -19.69 11.20 6.13
N THR A 129 -20.45 10.17 6.50
CA THR A 129 -21.90 10.08 6.26
C THR A 129 -22.67 10.49 7.51
N PRO A 130 -23.83 11.16 7.37
CA PRO A 130 -24.70 11.47 8.50
C PRO A 130 -25.12 10.18 9.23
N LEU A 131 -25.04 10.21 10.56
CA LEU A 131 -25.46 9.12 11.43
C LEU A 131 -26.98 9.17 11.62
N SER A 132 -27.65 8.03 11.61
CA SER A 132 -29.08 7.97 11.90
C SER A 132 -29.30 7.93 13.41
N ALA A 133 -30.07 8.87 13.95
CA ALA A 133 -30.45 8.88 15.36
C ALA A 133 -31.91 8.42 15.51
N THR A 134 -32.10 7.25 16.09
CA THR A 134 -33.38 6.57 16.29
C THR A 134 -33.76 6.59 17.77
N ILE A 135 -35.01 6.92 18.07
CA ILE A 135 -35.51 6.89 19.45
C ILE A 135 -36.25 5.57 19.65
N VAL A 136 -35.81 4.82 20.66
CA VAL A 136 -36.42 3.54 21.04
C VAL A 136 -37.00 3.67 22.45
N ILE A 137 -38.30 3.44 22.60
CA ILE A 137 -39.00 3.46 23.90
C ILE A 137 -39.79 2.16 24.05
N ALA A 138 -39.55 1.42 25.12
CA ALA A 138 -40.26 0.18 25.40
C ALA A 138 -40.45 -0.02 26.91
N SER A 139 -41.50 -0.73 27.29
CA SER A 139 -41.73 -1.15 28.67
C SER A 139 -42.31 -2.54 28.71
N PHE A 140 -42.30 -3.17 29.88
CA PHE A 140 -42.98 -4.45 30.08
C PHE A 140 -44.50 -4.24 30.00
N GLY A 141 -45.19 -5.08 29.22
CA GLY A 141 -46.64 -5.01 29.06
C GLY A 141 -47.11 -5.41 27.65
N SER A 142 -48.40 -5.20 27.39
CA SER A 142 -49.03 -5.46 26.08
C SER A 142 -48.95 -4.27 25.10
N SER A 143 -48.39 -3.13 25.53
CA SER A 143 -48.27 -1.95 24.67
C SER A 143 -47.13 -2.09 23.67
N GLU A 144 -47.35 -1.70 22.42
CA GLU A 144 -46.32 -1.74 21.36
C GLU A 144 -45.19 -0.75 21.65
N GLY A 145 -43.94 -1.16 21.45
CA GLY A 145 -42.77 -0.30 21.63
C GLY A 145 -42.63 0.74 20.52
N TYR A 146 -42.10 1.91 20.86
CA TYR A 146 -41.76 2.95 19.91
C TYR A 146 -40.38 2.68 19.30
N ASN A 147 -40.28 2.66 17.97
CA ASN A 147 -39.02 2.59 17.25
C ASN A 147 -39.13 3.40 15.95
N SER A 148 -38.54 4.59 15.91
CA SER A 148 -38.55 5.44 14.72
C SER A 148 -37.31 6.34 14.68
N GLU A 149 -36.82 6.58 13.46
CA GLU A 149 -35.80 7.58 13.21
C GLU A 149 -36.32 8.97 13.59
N ALA A 150 -35.52 9.70 14.36
CA ALA A 150 -35.84 11.03 14.84
C ALA A 150 -35.14 12.11 14.02
N PHE A 151 -33.83 11.97 13.78
CA PHE A 151 -33.06 12.93 12.98
C PHE A 151 -31.71 12.35 12.50
N PRO A 152 -31.18 12.86 11.37
CA PRO A 152 -29.80 12.62 11.00
C PRO A 152 -28.85 13.52 11.81
N LEU A 153 -27.74 12.94 12.29
CA LEU A 153 -26.70 13.61 13.07
C LEU A 153 -25.41 13.68 12.25
N THR A 154 -24.94 14.90 11.97
CA THR A 154 -23.65 15.14 11.31
C THR A 154 -22.64 15.64 12.32
N ILE A 155 -21.50 14.97 12.42
CA ILE A 155 -20.41 15.36 13.35
C ILE A 155 -19.43 16.24 12.59
N GLU A 156 -19.25 17.48 13.07
CA GLU A 156 -18.25 18.41 12.52
C GLU A 156 -17.00 18.36 13.41
N LEU A 157 -15.89 17.92 12.81
CA LEU A 157 -14.58 17.89 13.44
C LEU A 157 -13.89 19.24 13.26
N ASP A 158 -13.18 19.69 14.30
CA ASP A 158 -12.28 20.84 14.18
C ASP A 158 -11.04 20.42 13.35
N PRO A 159 -10.75 21.07 12.22
CA PRO A 159 -9.58 20.75 11.40
C PRO A 159 -8.24 20.94 12.12
N ASN A 160 -8.20 21.72 13.21
CA ASN A 160 -6.98 21.96 13.99
C ASN A 160 -6.69 20.90 15.06
N VAL A 161 -7.63 19.98 15.33
CA VAL A 161 -7.47 18.95 16.36
C VAL A 161 -7.30 17.58 15.71
N PRO A 162 -6.12 16.93 15.84
CA PRO A 162 -5.91 15.59 15.33
C PRO A 162 -6.90 14.60 15.94
N VAL A 163 -7.67 13.90 15.11
CA VAL A 163 -8.53 12.81 15.57
C VAL A 163 -7.66 11.71 16.17
N PRO A 164 -7.92 11.24 17.41
CA PRO A 164 -7.12 10.19 18.04
C PRO A 164 -6.95 8.99 17.10
N VAL A 165 -5.71 8.58 16.88
CA VAL A 165 -5.37 7.40 16.09
C VAL A 165 -5.67 6.18 16.93
N VAL A 166 -6.87 5.62 16.78
CA VAL A 166 -7.16 4.31 17.35
C VAL A 166 -6.43 3.26 16.53
N ASP A 167 -5.57 2.51 17.22
CA ASP A 167 -4.90 1.37 16.65
C ASP A 167 -5.97 0.42 16.10
N LYS A 168 -5.87 0.09 14.80
CA LYS A 168 -6.85 -0.79 14.17
C LYS A 168 -6.64 -2.15 14.81
N GLY A 169 -7.48 -2.49 15.78
CA GLY A 169 -7.42 -3.78 16.47
C GLY A 169 -7.23 -4.92 15.46
N VAL A 170 -6.42 -5.90 15.82
CA VAL A 170 -5.96 -6.96 14.92
C VAL A 170 -7.14 -7.54 14.13
N ARG A 171 -7.20 -7.21 12.82
CA ARG A 171 -8.20 -7.74 11.91
C ARG A 171 -7.60 -8.93 11.18
N TYR A 172 -8.08 -10.12 11.51
CA TYR A 172 -7.72 -11.33 10.78
C TYR A 172 -8.33 -11.26 9.37
N GLY A 173 -7.48 -11.35 8.35
CA GLY A 173 -7.85 -11.28 6.95
C GLY A 173 -6.67 -11.61 6.04
N LYS A 174 -6.93 -11.76 4.74
CA LYS A 174 -5.88 -11.99 3.75
C LYS A 174 -4.96 -10.76 3.70
N LEU A 175 -3.68 -10.96 3.99
CA LEU A 175 -2.65 -9.94 3.82
C LEU A 175 -2.32 -9.73 2.34
N PRO A 176 -1.86 -8.53 1.94
CA PRO A 176 -1.36 -8.30 0.60
C PRO A 176 -0.18 -9.21 0.29
N GLU A 177 -0.08 -9.64 -0.97
CA GLU A 177 1.05 -10.44 -1.46
C GLU A 177 2.34 -9.59 -1.51
N ILE A 178 3.47 -10.20 -1.16
CA ILE A 178 4.78 -9.54 -1.15
C ILE A 178 5.57 -10.00 -2.38
N HIS A 179 5.90 -9.06 -3.26
CA HIS A 179 6.77 -9.32 -4.42
C HIS A 179 8.20 -8.87 -4.12
N HIS A 180 9.17 -9.76 -4.33
CA HIS A 180 10.59 -9.40 -4.25
C HIS A 180 11.00 -8.53 -5.44
N ILE A 181 11.51 -7.32 -5.17
CA ILE A 181 11.99 -6.40 -6.20
C ILE A 181 13.48 -6.68 -6.44
N PHE A 182 13.80 -7.23 -7.61
CA PHE A 182 15.19 -7.43 -8.02
C PHE A 182 15.88 -6.10 -8.32
N ARG A 183 17.21 -6.09 -8.15
CA ARG A 183 18.02 -4.96 -8.59
C ARG A 183 17.92 -4.83 -10.11
N THR A 184 17.83 -3.60 -10.59
CA THR A 184 17.89 -3.32 -12.02
C THR A 184 19.27 -3.63 -12.57
N ASP A 185 19.32 -4.18 -13.79
CA ASP A 185 20.59 -4.47 -14.46
C ASP A 185 21.43 -3.19 -14.68
N PRO A 186 22.76 -3.26 -14.55
CA PRO A 186 23.63 -2.13 -14.85
C PRO A 186 23.55 -1.78 -16.35
N LYS A 187 23.59 -0.48 -16.66
CA LYS A 187 23.57 0.01 -18.04
C LYS A 187 24.99 0.04 -18.62
N SER A 188 25.21 -0.62 -19.74
CA SER A 188 26.45 -0.56 -20.52
C SER A 188 26.47 0.68 -21.45
N PRO A 189 27.66 1.19 -21.82
CA PRO A 189 27.79 2.27 -22.81
C PRO A 189 27.35 1.81 -24.20
N SER A 190 27.17 2.77 -25.12
CA SER A 190 26.81 2.44 -26.50
C SER A 190 27.95 1.76 -27.25
N ILE A 191 27.61 0.82 -28.12
CA ILE A 191 28.57 0.07 -28.94
C ILE A 191 29.33 1.03 -29.85
N ALA A 192 28.67 2.04 -30.42
CA ALA A 192 29.31 3.02 -31.29
C ALA A 192 30.46 3.76 -30.60
N ILE A 193 30.25 4.25 -29.38
CA ILE A 193 31.30 4.95 -28.62
C ILE A 193 32.44 3.98 -28.30
N SER A 194 32.12 2.77 -27.83
CA SER A 194 33.11 1.75 -27.49
C SER A 194 33.98 1.37 -28.68
N SER A 195 33.38 1.23 -29.88
CA SER A 195 34.09 0.92 -31.12
C SER A 195 35.01 2.05 -31.59
N VAL A 196 34.63 3.31 -31.41
CA VAL A 196 35.49 4.46 -31.75
C VAL A 196 36.76 4.45 -30.90
N PHE A 197 36.64 4.23 -29.59
CA PHE A 197 37.81 4.13 -28.71
C PHE A 197 38.68 2.90 -29.03
N LEU A 198 38.08 1.77 -29.38
CA LEU A 198 38.82 0.60 -29.87
C LEU A 198 39.65 0.94 -31.12
N LEU A 199 39.07 1.67 -32.08
CA LEU A 199 39.79 2.13 -33.27
C LEU A 199 40.94 3.08 -32.92
N PHE A 200 40.77 3.97 -31.93
CA PHE A 200 41.87 4.82 -31.47
C PHE A 200 43.02 4.02 -30.86
N VAL A 201 42.72 2.99 -30.06
CA VAL A 201 43.76 2.09 -29.52
C VAL A 201 44.51 1.39 -30.65
N ILE A 202 43.79 0.84 -31.64
CA ILE A 202 44.41 0.20 -32.81
C ILE A 202 45.22 1.23 -33.63
N ALA A 203 44.75 2.47 -33.75
CA ALA A 203 45.44 3.53 -34.48
C ALA A 203 46.79 3.90 -33.84
N THR A 204 46.99 3.69 -32.53
CA THR A 204 48.28 3.95 -31.86
C THR A 204 49.44 3.10 -32.37
N PHE A 205 49.16 1.95 -33.00
CA PHE A 205 50.19 1.10 -33.60
C PHE A 205 50.81 1.73 -34.86
N SER A 206 50.05 2.53 -35.61
CA SER A 206 50.53 3.19 -36.83
C SER A 206 51.70 4.16 -36.60
N PRO A 207 51.64 5.14 -35.66
CA PRO A 207 52.78 5.99 -35.37
C PRO A 207 53.97 5.23 -34.76
N LEU A 208 53.74 4.13 -34.02
CA LEU A 208 54.83 3.28 -33.52
C LEU A 208 55.63 2.65 -34.66
N ILE A 209 54.94 2.01 -35.61
CA ILE A 209 55.57 1.41 -36.80
C ILE A 209 56.24 2.49 -37.65
N GLY A 210 55.59 3.64 -37.83
CA GLY A 210 56.15 4.78 -38.53
C GLY A 210 57.43 5.31 -37.86
N ALA A 211 57.45 5.40 -36.52
CA ALA A 211 58.61 5.82 -35.76
C ALA A 211 59.78 4.84 -35.90
N TRP A 212 59.52 3.52 -35.87
CA TRP A 212 60.55 2.52 -36.13
C TRP A 212 61.15 2.66 -37.53
N GLY A 213 60.30 2.87 -38.55
CA GLY A 213 60.76 3.12 -39.91
C GLY A 213 61.59 4.40 -40.02
N TYR A 214 61.14 5.49 -39.40
CA TYR A 214 61.84 6.77 -39.38
C TYR A 214 63.21 6.69 -38.68
N LEU A 215 63.32 5.93 -37.60
CA LEU A 215 64.57 5.72 -36.85
C LEU A 215 65.51 4.68 -37.51
N GLY A 216 65.15 4.12 -38.66
CA GLY A 216 65.98 3.16 -39.40
C GLY A 216 65.96 1.74 -38.82
N GLY A 217 64.89 1.36 -38.11
CA GLY A 217 64.65 -0.02 -37.67
C GLY A 217 64.65 -0.97 -38.88
N ASN A 218 65.49 -2.00 -38.85
CA ASN A 218 65.73 -2.89 -39.98
C ASN A 218 65.89 -4.36 -39.54
N VAL A 219 65.83 -5.25 -40.51
CA VAL A 219 65.97 -6.72 -40.34
C VAL A 219 67.16 -7.27 -41.14
N ASN A 220 68.16 -6.44 -41.44
CA ASN A 220 69.24 -6.77 -42.38
C ASN A 220 70.09 -7.97 -41.91
N HIS A 221 70.18 -8.18 -40.59
CA HIS A 221 70.94 -9.27 -39.98
C HIS A 221 70.13 -10.56 -39.79
N LEU A 222 68.88 -10.61 -40.24
CA LEU A 222 68.02 -11.77 -40.08
C LEU A 222 68.52 -12.98 -40.89
N SER A 223 68.94 -12.76 -42.14
CA SER A 223 69.51 -13.82 -42.99
C SER A 223 70.79 -14.40 -42.37
N LYS A 224 71.66 -13.53 -41.85
CA LYS A 224 72.90 -13.94 -41.17
C LYS A 224 72.61 -14.72 -39.89
N ALA A 225 71.66 -14.23 -39.06
CA ALA A 225 71.21 -14.92 -37.85
C ALA A 225 70.71 -16.33 -38.14
N LEU A 226 69.89 -16.47 -39.19
CA LEU A 226 69.28 -17.74 -39.55
C LEU A 226 70.26 -18.70 -40.24
N SER A 227 71.33 -18.18 -40.86
CA SER A 227 72.42 -19.00 -41.40
C SER A 227 73.33 -19.55 -40.30
N ASP A 228 73.66 -18.73 -39.30
CA ASP A 228 74.66 -19.10 -38.28
C ASP A 228 74.05 -19.97 -37.16
N ALA A 229 72.81 -19.68 -36.73
CA ALA A 229 72.11 -20.45 -35.71
C ALA A 229 70.61 -20.63 -36.02
N PRO A 230 70.25 -21.36 -37.11
CA PRO A 230 68.87 -21.47 -37.60
C PRO A 230 67.90 -22.00 -36.55
N LEU A 231 68.27 -23.09 -35.88
CA LEU A 231 67.40 -23.78 -34.93
C LEU A 231 67.18 -22.95 -33.66
N SER A 232 68.21 -22.27 -33.17
CA SER A 232 68.14 -21.45 -31.97
C SER A 232 67.20 -20.25 -32.18
N HIS A 233 67.38 -19.51 -33.28
CA HIS A 233 66.53 -18.35 -33.59
C HIS A 233 65.09 -18.76 -33.91
N ALA A 234 64.89 -19.83 -34.69
CA ALA A 234 63.55 -20.31 -35.03
C ALA A 234 62.77 -20.80 -33.80
N LEU A 235 63.41 -21.61 -32.93
CA LEU A 235 62.77 -22.08 -31.71
C LEU A 235 62.55 -20.97 -30.69
N PHE A 236 63.46 -20.01 -30.60
CA PHE A 236 63.30 -18.88 -29.67
C PHE A 236 62.13 -18.00 -30.07
N VAL A 237 62.09 -17.53 -31.32
CA VAL A 237 60.98 -16.71 -31.83
C VAL A 237 59.67 -17.50 -31.82
N GLY A 238 59.70 -18.77 -32.25
CA GLY A 238 58.55 -19.66 -32.22
C GLY A 238 58.01 -19.88 -30.80
N SER A 239 58.88 -19.99 -29.80
CA SER A 239 58.47 -20.13 -28.40
C SER A 239 57.82 -18.85 -27.86
N ILE A 240 58.30 -17.66 -28.26
CA ILE A 240 57.66 -16.38 -27.89
C ILE A 240 56.25 -16.30 -28.47
N PHE A 241 56.08 -16.58 -29.77
CA PHE A 241 54.75 -16.62 -30.38
C PHE A 241 53.85 -17.70 -29.76
N GLY A 242 54.41 -18.86 -29.42
CA GLY A 242 53.69 -19.93 -28.74
C GLY A 242 53.22 -19.52 -27.34
N ILE A 243 54.06 -18.83 -26.58
CA ILE A 243 53.71 -18.30 -25.25
C ILE A 243 52.55 -17.31 -25.36
N GLU A 244 52.62 -16.36 -26.29
CA GLU A 244 51.53 -15.40 -26.53
C GLU A 244 50.23 -16.11 -26.97
N ALA A 245 50.32 -17.11 -27.82
CA ALA A 245 49.17 -17.92 -28.23
C ALA A 245 48.54 -18.67 -27.04
N VAL A 246 49.37 -19.24 -26.15
CA VAL A 246 48.89 -19.91 -24.93
C VAL A 246 48.23 -18.92 -23.98
N LEU A 247 48.76 -17.70 -23.84
CA LEU A 247 48.13 -16.64 -23.05
C LEU A 247 46.80 -16.18 -23.66
N PHE A 248 46.71 -16.08 -24.98
CA PHE A 248 45.46 -15.80 -25.69
C PHE A 248 44.43 -16.93 -25.49
N LEU A 249 44.86 -18.19 -25.57
CA LEU A 249 44.00 -19.34 -25.29
C LEU A 249 43.54 -19.35 -23.83
N TYR A 250 44.40 -19.00 -22.87
CA TYR A 250 44.02 -18.84 -21.47
C TYR A 250 42.98 -17.75 -21.26
N TYR A 251 43.11 -16.62 -21.94
CA TYR A 251 42.12 -15.54 -21.86
C TYR A 251 40.75 -15.94 -22.44
N THR A 252 40.74 -16.78 -23.47
CA THR A 252 39.51 -17.11 -24.22
C THR A 252 38.83 -18.41 -23.81
N THR A 253 39.60 -19.48 -23.56
CA THR A 253 39.06 -20.86 -23.50
C THR A 253 39.75 -21.79 -22.49
N TRP A 254 41.07 -21.71 -22.31
CA TRP A 254 41.83 -22.65 -21.49
C TRP A 254 41.75 -22.33 -20.00
N ASN A 255 41.76 -23.39 -19.20
CA ASN A 255 41.92 -23.25 -17.75
C ASN A 255 43.39 -23.26 -17.32
N LEU A 256 43.65 -22.87 -16.08
CA LEU A 256 45.01 -22.74 -15.55
C LEU A 256 45.83 -24.04 -15.62
N PHE A 257 45.20 -25.20 -15.41
CA PHE A 257 45.88 -26.50 -15.44
C PHE A 257 46.25 -26.96 -16.85
N GLN A 258 45.58 -26.46 -17.88
CA GLN A 258 45.97 -26.66 -19.28
C GLN A 258 47.09 -25.69 -19.67
N THR A 259 46.99 -24.44 -19.23
CA THR A 259 47.95 -23.39 -19.53
C THR A 259 49.32 -23.65 -18.91
N LEU A 260 49.39 -23.98 -17.61
CA LEU A 260 50.66 -24.05 -16.89
C LEU A 260 51.66 -25.09 -17.47
N PRO A 261 51.27 -26.34 -17.79
CA PRO A 261 52.20 -27.32 -18.35
C PRO A 261 52.72 -26.92 -19.73
N VAL A 262 51.85 -26.41 -20.60
CA VAL A 262 52.24 -25.98 -21.96
C VAL A 262 53.12 -24.73 -21.90
N LEU A 263 52.75 -23.76 -21.06
CA LEU A 263 53.53 -22.55 -20.82
C LEU A 263 54.91 -22.89 -20.21
N SER A 264 54.96 -23.85 -19.28
CA SER A 264 56.22 -24.32 -18.70
C SER A 264 57.11 -24.99 -19.74
N ALA A 265 56.55 -25.87 -20.58
CA ALA A 265 57.30 -26.51 -21.66
C ALA A 265 57.85 -25.48 -22.67
N LEU A 266 57.02 -24.53 -23.11
CA LEU A 266 57.44 -23.45 -23.99
C LEU A 266 58.47 -22.53 -23.32
N GLY A 267 58.34 -22.28 -22.01
CA GLY A 267 59.32 -21.50 -21.24
C GLY A 267 60.70 -22.17 -21.18
N VAL A 268 60.75 -23.50 -21.00
CA VAL A 268 62.01 -24.25 -21.07
C VAL A 268 62.61 -24.18 -22.47
N ILE A 269 61.79 -24.33 -23.51
CA ILE A 269 62.25 -24.19 -24.91
C ILE A 269 62.81 -22.79 -25.14
N ALA A 270 62.08 -21.75 -24.75
CA ALA A 270 62.49 -20.35 -24.88
C ALA A 270 63.79 -20.06 -24.15
N PHE A 271 63.96 -20.59 -22.94
CA PHE A 271 65.18 -20.41 -22.16
C PHE A 271 66.41 -21.02 -22.85
N LEU A 272 66.30 -22.28 -23.29
CA LEU A 272 67.42 -23.01 -23.91
C LEU A 272 67.77 -22.51 -25.32
N SER A 273 66.77 -22.21 -26.14
CA SER A 273 67.00 -21.67 -27.49
C SER A 273 67.42 -20.21 -27.44
N GLY A 274 66.83 -19.42 -26.54
CA GLY A 274 67.14 -18.02 -26.31
C GLY A 274 68.57 -17.81 -25.84
N SER A 275 69.07 -18.61 -24.90
CA SER A 275 70.46 -18.51 -24.47
C SER A 275 71.43 -18.68 -25.64
N ARG A 276 71.17 -19.65 -26.53
CA ARG A 276 72.01 -19.92 -27.72
C ARG A 276 71.87 -18.85 -28.79
N ALA A 277 70.65 -18.37 -29.03
CA ALA A 277 70.38 -17.27 -29.97
C ALA A 277 71.09 -15.97 -29.53
N LEU A 278 71.07 -15.66 -28.22
CA LEU A 278 71.76 -14.50 -27.67
C LEU A 278 73.29 -14.65 -27.68
N THR A 279 73.82 -15.86 -27.50
CA THR A 279 75.26 -16.13 -27.68
C THR A 279 75.70 -15.85 -29.10
N GLU A 280 74.96 -16.30 -30.11
CA GLU A 280 75.26 -16.00 -31.51
C GLU A 280 75.18 -14.48 -31.81
N VAL A 281 74.22 -13.77 -31.23
CA VAL A 281 74.14 -12.30 -31.33
C VAL A 281 75.38 -11.65 -30.74
N GLN A 282 75.90 -12.17 -29.61
CA GLN A 282 77.13 -11.67 -29.01
C GLN A 282 78.36 -11.94 -29.88
N GLU A 283 78.48 -13.15 -30.44
CA GLU A 283 79.60 -13.51 -31.33
C GLU A 283 79.63 -12.63 -32.58
N ARG A 284 78.48 -12.36 -33.20
CA ARG A 284 78.39 -11.42 -34.34
C ARG A 284 78.87 -10.02 -33.97
N ARG A 285 78.48 -9.52 -32.79
CA ARG A 285 78.94 -8.21 -32.28
C ARG A 285 80.45 -8.17 -32.08
N LEU A 286 81.04 -9.26 -31.57
CA LEU A 286 82.50 -9.38 -31.39
C LEU A 286 83.23 -9.48 -32.73
N ALA A 287 82.61 -10.08 -33.74
CA ALA A 287 83.12 -10.12 -35.12
C ALA A 287 82.95 -8.78 -35.89
N GLY A 288 82.42 -7.73 -35.25
CA GLY A 288 82.23 -6.42 -35.86
C GLY A 288 80.98 -6.31 -36.75
N LEU A 289 80.12 -7.33 -36.77
CA LEU A 289 78.84 -7.32 -37.49
C LEU A 289 77.77 -6.75 -36.54
N ARG A 290 77.40 -5.47 -36.74
CA ARG A 290 76.37 -4.75 -35.98
C ARG A 290 75.19 -4.36 -36.84
#